data_AF-A0A2G2VPI5-F1
#
_entry.id   AF-A0A2G2VPI5-F1
#
_cell.length_a   1.000
_cell.length_b   1.000
_cell.length_c   1.000
_cell.angle_alpha   90.00
_cell.angle_beta   90.00
_cell.angle_gamma   90.00
#
_symmetry.space_group_name_H-M   'P 1'
#
loop_
_entity.id
_entity.type
_entity.pdbx_description
1 polymer ?
#
loop_
_entity_poly.entity_id
_entity_poly.type
_entity_poly.pdbx_seq_one_letter_code
_entity_poly.pdbx_strand_id
1 'polypeptide(L)'
;MFRKVSQVAESQRSADVAERTSLIEYDTENIDSPILTIEEAVDKCSFFQIQSSMYPKQVVDFSKGIAEADHKILSAEMRLGSEYFFYMETQTALAIPDEDDCMVVYTSSEFPEDAHHVIAICLGVPEHNIRVITRVGGGFGGKFLKAMPVSIACALAAYQLRRPVRIYVNRNSDMIMTGGRHPMKVTYSVGFKSSRKITALHLYILINAGITEAMSPILPLAIINSLKNYDWGALSFDVRLCKTNLSRKTTMRSPGDLQGSYIAEAIIEHVSSLLSKEVDSVRNENVHTLESLSLDYSIITLWKK
;
A
#
# COMPACT_ATOMS: atom_id res chain seq x y z
N MET A 1 7.07 -25.35 4.22
CA MET A 1 8.14 -24.48 3.66
C MET A 1 8.02 -24.52 2.15
N PHE A 2 7.52 -23.46 1.50
CA PHE A 2 7.37 -23.45 0.03
C PHE A 2 8.72 -23.21 -0.64
N ARG A 3 9.26 -24.20 -1.36
CA ARG A 3 10.44 -24.00 -2.21
C ARG A 3 9.98 -23.34 -3.51
N LYS A 4 10.26 -22.05 -3.69
CA LYS A 4 10.18 -21.43 -5.02
C LYS A 4 11.37 -21.92 -5.83
N VAL A 5 11.10 -22.58 -6.95
CA VAL A 5 12.13 -23.02 -7.90
C VAL A 5 12.16 -22.00 -9.03
N SER A 6 13.31 -21.33 -9.21
CA SER A 6 13.56 -20.50 -10.39
C SER A 6 14.30 -21.37 -11.41
N GLN A 7 13.78 -21.44 -12.63
CA GLN A 7 14.39 -22.22 -13.72
C GLN A 7 15.27 -21.33 -14.58
N VAL A 8 16.48 -21.79 -14.90
CA VAL A 8 17.39 -21.10 -15.83
C VAL A 8 17.61 -22.00 -17.05
N ALA A 9 17.48 -21.41 -18.24
CA ALA A 9 17.66 -22.12 -19.51
C ALA A 9 18.23 -21.16 -20.58
N GLU A 10 18.65 -21.73 -21.72
CA GLU A 10 19.23 -20.97 -22.83
C GLU A 10 18.20 -20.10 -23.59
N SER A 11 16.91 -20.38 -23.41
CA SER A 11 15.81 -19.60 -23.99
C SER A 11 14.67 -19.44 -22.99
N GLN A 12 13.92 -18.34 -23.10
CA GLN A 12 12.71 -18.11 -22.31
C GLN A 12 11.73 -19.27 -22.45
N ARG A 13 11.52 -19.77 -23.67
CA ARG A 13 10.61 -20.89 -23.95
C ARG A 13 11.01 -22.14 -23.17
N SER A 14 12.30 -22.47 -23.13
CA SER A 14 12.80 -23.64 -22.38
C SER A 14 12.61 -23.46 -20.87
N ALA A 15 12.84 -22.26 -20.34
CA ALA A 15 12.61 -21.95 -18.94
C ALA A 15 11.12 -22.06 -18.56
N ASP A 16 10.22 -21.55 -19.41
CA ASP A 16 8.78 -21.64 -19.20
C ASP A 16 8.27 -23.09 -19.24
N VAL A 17 8.82 -23.93 -20.13
CA VAL A 17 8.48 -25.36 -20.17
C VAL A 17 8.97 -26.06 -18.89
N ALA A 18 10.21 -25.81 -18.47
CA ALA A 18 10.77 -26.39 -17.26
C ALA A 18 9.97 -25.98 -16.01
N GLU A 19 9.52 -24.72 -15.94
CA GLU A 19 8.68 -24.20 -14.87
C GLU A 19 7.35 -24.96 -14.79
N ARG A 20 6.65 -25.15 -15.92
CA ARG A 20 5.37 -25.88 -15.96
C ARG A 20 5.49 -27.36 -15.62
N THR A 21 6.64 -27.97 -15.86
CA THR A 21 6.90 -29.38 -15.52
C THR A 21 7.43 -29.56 -14.10
N SER A 22 7.71 -28.48 -13.38
CA SER A 22 8.22 -28.55 -12.01
C SER A 22 7.13 -29.01 -11.06
N LEU A 23 7.32 -30.16 -10.44
CA LEU A 23 6.40 -30.68 -9.42
C LEU A 23 6.79 -30.10 -8.06
N ILE A 24 5.84 -29.42 -7.43
CA ILE A 24 5.94 -28.95 -6.05
C ILE A 24 4.87 -29.67 -5.24
N GLU A 25 5.31 -30.60 -4.41
CA GLU A 25 4.44 -31.22 -3.41
C GLU A 25 4.37 -30.31 -2.18
N TYR A 26 3.15 -30.05 -1.71
CA TYR A 26 2.91 -29.29 -0.49
C TYR A 26 1.98 -30.07 0.41
N ASP A 27 2.32 -30.06 1.69
CA ASP A 27 1.51 -30.66 2.74
C ASP A 27 0.57 -29.60 3.32
N THR A 28 -0.68 -29.99 3.53
CA THR A 28 -1.72 -29.19 4.18
C THR A 28 -2.18 -29.78 5.50
N GLU A 29 -1.69 -30.97 5.87
CA GLU A 29 -1.89 -31.56 7.18
C GLU A 29 -1.23 -30.63 8.22
N ASN A 30 -2.02 -30.04 9.12
CA ASN A 30 -1.61 -29.07 10.14
C ASN A 30 -1.45 -27.60 9.69
N ILE A 31 -2.06 -27.17 8.59
CA ILE A 31 -2.17 -25.75 8.25
C ILE A 31 -3.61 -25.26 8.48
N ASP A 32 -3.76 -24.18 9.25
CA ASP A 32 -5.07 -23.54 9.44
C ASP A 32 -5.67 -23.05 8.12
N SER A 33 -7.00 -22.97 8.06
CA SER A 33 -7.68 -22.41 6.89
C SER A 33 -7.20 -21.00 6.58
N PRO A 34 -6.86 -20.69 5.31
CA PRO A 34 -6.29 -19.40 4.94
C PRO A 34 -7.29 -18.28 5.22
N ILE A 35 -6.77 -17.13 5.63
CA ILE A 35 -7.50 -15.89 5.82
C ILE A 35 -7.49 -15.15 4.49
N LEU A 36 -8.62 -15.05 3.81
CA LEU A 36 -8.71 -14.48 2.46
C LEU A 36 -9.46 -13.15 2.44
N THR A 37 -10.29 -12.88 3.46
CA THR A 37 -11.10 -11.67 3.57
C THR A 37 -10.68 -10.81 4.75
N ILE A 38 -11.16 -9.55 4.76
CA ILE A 38 -10.95 -8.63 5.88
C ILE A 38 -11.75 -9.11 7.10
N GLU A 39 -12.95 -9.63 6.86
CA GLU A 39 -13.84 -10.16 7.88
C GLU A 39 -13.21 -11.33 8.62
N GLU A 40 -12.67 -12.32 7.89
CA GLU A 40 -11.94 -13.45 8.50
C GLU A 40 -10.70 -12.99 9.28
N ALA A 41 -10.02 -11.93 8.82
CA ALA A 41 -8.88 -11.37 9.54
C ALA A 41 -9.31 -10.73 10.86
N VAL A 42 -10.48 -10.09 10.90
CA VAL A 42 -11.07 -9.55 12.14
C VAL A 42 -11.47 -10.67 13.08
N ASP A 43 -12.18 -11.68 12.59
CA ASP A 43 -12.66 -12.81 13.40
C ASP A 43 -11.51 -13.57 14.06
N LYS A 44 -10.37 -13.67 13.36
CA LYS A 44 -9.16 -14.33 13.86
C LYS A 44 -8.16 -13.39 14.53
N CYS A 45 -8.49 -12.12 14.73
CA CYS A 45 -7.58 -11.10 15.26
C CYS A 45 -6.22 -11.02 14.53
N SER A 46 -6.22 -11.26 13.22
CA SER A 46 -5.03 -11.30 12.37
C SER A 46 -4.68 -9.91 11.85
N PHE A 47 -3.90 -9.18 12.63
CA PHE A 47 -3.49 -7.81 12.31
C PHE A 47 -1.96 -7.62 12.37
N PHE A 48 -1.45 -6.72 11.56
CA PHE A 48 -0.11 -6.17 11.73
C PHE A 48 -0.12 -5.03 12.75
N GLN A 49 0.95 -4.93 13.52
CA GLN A 49 1.10 -3.85 14.50
C GLN A 49 1.60 -2.58 13.81
N ILE A 50 0.89 -1.48 14.00
CA ILE A 50 1.33 -0.16 13.53
C ILE A 50 2.17 0.47 14.65
N GLN A 51 3.41 0.84 14.35
CA GLN A 51 4.26 1.55 15.30
C GLN A 51 3.61 2.88 15.70
N SER A 52 3.66 3.22 16.99
CA SER A 52 3.00 4.43 17.53
C SER A 52 3.46 5.71 16.83
N SER A 53 4.72 5.79 16.39
CA SER A 53 5.27 6.93 15.63
C SER A 53 4.66 7.11 14.24
N MET A 54 4.11 6.05 13.65
CA MET A 54 3.45 6.07 12.33
C MET A 54 1.93 6.18 12.44
N TYR A 55 1.36 6.07 13.65
CA TYR A 55 -0.08 6.18 13.85
C TYR A 55 -0.48 7.66 13.96
N PRO A 56 -1.46 8.14 13.17
CA PRO A 56 -1.89 9.53 13.24
C PRO A 56 -2.47 9.86 14.63
N LYS A 57 -2.20 11.06 15.12
CA LYS A 57 -2.74 11.54 16.39
C LYS A 57 -4.26 11.67 16.31
N GLN A 58 -4.96 11.11 17.29
CA GLN A 58 -6.41 11.27 17.48
C GLN A 58 -6.74 12.75 17.70
N VAL A 59 -7.91 13.20 17.22
CA VAL A 59 -8.35 14.60 17.32
C VAL A 59 -9.73 14.67 18.00
N VAL A 60 -9.77 15.24 19.21
CA VAL A 60 -10.99 15.73 19.91
C VAL A 60 -12.01 14.64 20.34
N ASP A 61 -12.84 15.01 21.33
CA ASP A 61 -13.93 14.23 21.89
C ASP A 61 -15.10 14.07 20.89
N PHE A 62 -15.13 12.92 20.21
CA PHE A 62 -16.21 12.54 19.28
C PHE A 62 -17.59 12.61 19.93
N SER A 63 -17.73 12.22 21.19
CA SER A 63 -19.01 12.21 21.92
C SER A 63 -19.59 13.61 22.07
N LYS A 64 -18.72 14.61 22.24
CA LYS A 64 -19.15 16.02 22.29
C LYS A 64 -19.60 16.49 20.91
N GLY A 65 -18.79 16.30 19.87
CA GLY A 65 -19.12 16.77 18.52
C GLY A 65 -20.39 16.13 17.95
N ILE A 66 -20.64 14.85 18.24
CA ILE A 66 -21.87 14.15 17.79
C ILE A 66 -23.11 14.59 18.58
N ALA A 67 -22.96 15.07 19.81
CA ALA A 67 -24.07 15.61 20.61
C ALA A 67 -24.56 16.96 20.09
N GLU A 68 -23.68 17.75 19.46
CA GLU A 68 -23.98 19.07 18.87
C GLU A 68 -24.59 19.00 17.45
N ALA A 69 -24.73 17.81 16.89
CA ALA A 69 -25.24 17.60 15.54
C ALA A 69 -26.77 17.62 15.47
N ASP A 70 -27.32 18.31 14.47
CA ASP A 70 -28.77 18.28 14.17
C ASP A 70 -29.17 16.95 13.50
N HIS A 71 -28.29 16.45 12.63
CA HIS A 71 -28.49 15.25 11.81
C HIS A 71 -27.29 14.31 11.95
N LYS A 72 -27.54 13.00 11.80
CA LYS A 72 -26.53 11.96 11.99
C LYS A 72 -26.69 10.87 10.95
N ILE A 73 -25.57 10.44 10.38
CA ILE A 73 -25.46 9.17 9.66
C ILE A 73 -24.63 8.25 10.56
N LEU A 74 -25.19 7.11 10.95
CA LEU A 74 -24.57 6.19 11.91
C LEU A 74 -24.22 4.88 11.23
N SER A 75 -22.98 4.43 11.41
CA SER A 75 -22.49 3.13 10.97
C SER A 75 -22.71 2.83 9.48
N ALA A 76 -22.57 3.84 8.62
CA ALA A 76 -22.59 3.64 7.17
C ALA A 76 -21.31 2.93 6.71
N GLU A 77 -21.43 2.06 5.72
CA GLU A 77 -20.30 1.28 5.20
C GLU A 77 -19.96 1.68 3.76
N MET A 78 -18.67 1.65 3.43
CA MET A 78 -18.18 1.69 2.06
C MET A 78 -17.02 0.69 1.88
N ARG A 79 -16.87 0.17 0.66
CA ARG A 79 -15.79 -0.75 0.27
C ARG A 79 -15.02 -0.17 -0.89
N LEU A 80 -13.69 -0.17 -0.79
CA LEU A 80 -12.80 0.20 -1.90
C LEU A 80 -12.09 -1.07 -2.39
N GLY A 81 -12.14 -1.29 -3.70
CA GLY A 81 -11.50 -2.41 -4.37
C GLY A 81 -9.99 -2.27 -4.48
N SER A 82 -9.33 -3.36 -4.88
CA SER A 82 -7.92 -3.37 -5.23
C SER A 82 -7.72 -2.86 -6.66
N GLU A 83 -6.55 -2.30 -6.93
CA GLU A 83 -6.16 -1.80 -8.26
C GLU A 83 -4.81 -2.43 -8.65
N TYR A 84 -4.66 -2.88 -9.91
CA TYR A 84 -3.39 -3.37 -10.45
C TYR A 84 -2.57 -2.23 -11.04
N PHE A 85 -1.24 -2.28 -10.91
CA PHE A 85 -0.34 -1.25 -11.45
C PHE A 85 -0.37 -1.14 -12.97
N PHE A 86 -0.46 -2.29 -13.64
CA PHE A 86 -0.55 -2.42 -15.10
C PHE A 86 0.48 -1.59 -15.91
N TYR A 87 1.68 -1.39 -15.37
CA TYR A 87 2.80 -0.82 -16.12
C TYR A 87 3.07 -1.62 -17.40
N MET A 88 3.43 -0.97 -18.49
CA MET A 88 3.55 -1.64 -19.79
C MET A 88 4.74 -2.61 -19.84
N GLU A 89 5.87 -2.22 -19.26
CA GLU A 89 7.01 -3.12 -19.05
C GLU A 89 6.82 -3.89 -17.74
N THR A 90 6.71 -5.21 -17.78
CA THR A 90 6.62 -6.04 -16.56
C THR A 90 7.93 -6.06 -15.77
N GLN A 91 7.94 -6.63 -14.56
CA GLN A 91 9.17 -6.78 -13.79
C GLN A 91 10.25 -7.47 -14.62
N THR A 92 11.40 -6.81 -14.75
CA THR A 92 12.47 -7.22 -15.66
C THR A 92 13.83 -6.92 -15.04
N ALA A 93 14.78 -7.85 -15.20
CA ALA A 93 16.16 -7.66 -14.81
C ALA A 93 17.12 -8.37 -15.79
N LEU A 94 18.33 -7.83 -15.93
CA LEU A 94 19.46 -8.41 -16.64
C LEU A 94 20.70 -8.23 -15.78
N ALA A 95 21.31 -9.33 -15.36
CA ALA A 95 22.53 -9.36 -14.60
C ALA A 95 23.69 -9.85 -15.48
N ILE A 96 24.79 -9.10 -15.48
CA ILE A 96 25.99 -9.37 -16.27
C ILE A 96 27.15 -9.50 -15.27
N PRO A 97 27.62 -10.72 -14.97
CA PRO A 97 28.77 -10.93 -14.11
C PRO A 97 30.05 -10.48 -14.83
N ASP A 98 31.03 -10.06 -14.03
CA ASP A 98 32.36 -9.62 -14.44
C ASP A 98 33.43 -10.31 -13.54
N GLU A 99 34.70 -9.95 -13.71
CA GLU A 99 35.82 -10.44 -12.88
C GLU A 99 35.67 -10.03 -11.40
N ASP A 100 36.39 -10.72 -10.51
CA ASP A 100 36.44 -10.43 -9.06
C ASP A 100 35.07 -10.30 -8.37
N ASP A 101 34.13 -11.16 -8.74
CA ASP A 101 32.74 -11.16 -8.24
C ASP A 101 31.99 -9.84 -8.50
N CYS A 102 32.48 -9.01 -9.43
CA CYS A 102 31.79 -7.80 -9.85
C CYS A 102 30.59 -8.14 -10.74
N MET A 103 29.58 -7.28 -10.74
CA MET A 103 28.38 -7.47 -11.54
C MET A 103 27.69 -6.15 -11.87
N VAL A 104 27.27 -6.01 -13.12
CA VAL A 104 26.35 -4.95 -13.55
C VAL A 104 24.94 -5.53 -13.65
N VAL A 105 23.99 -4.93 -12.94
CA VAL A 105 22.58 -5.33 -12.93
C VAL A 105 21.73 -4.21 -13.52
N TYR A 106 21.17 -4.45 -14.69
CA TYR A 106 20.12 -3.63 -15.28
C TYR A 106 18.79 -4.10 -14.73
N THR A 107 18.08 -3.25 -13.99
CA THR A 107 16.78 -3.62 -13.42
C THR A 107 15.76 -2.51 -13.61
N SER A 108 14.54 -2.92 -13.90
CA SER A 108 13.40 -2.02 -13.93
C SER A 108 12.90 -1.76 -12.50
N SER A 109 13.63 -0.92 -11.75
CA SER A 109 13.35 -0.57 -10.36
C SER A 109 13.19 0.94 -10.16
N GLU A 110 12.23 1.34 -9.33
CA GLU A 110 12.05 2.72 -8.84
C GLU A 110 13.00 3.04 -7.67
N PHE A 111 13.69 2.03 -7.12
CA PHE A 111 14.61 2.21 -5.99
C PHE A 111 15.93 1.47 -6.21
N PRO A 112 16.87 2.05 -6.99
CA PRO A 112 18.11 1.37 -7.36
C PRO A 112 19.09 1.19 -6.20
N GLU A 113 19.06 2.07 -5.20
CA GLU A 113 19.91 1.99 -3.99
C GLU A 113 19.59 0.73 -3.17
N ASP A 114 18.31 0.53 -2.84
CA ASP A 114 17.89 -0.70 -2.16
C ASP A 114 18.17 -1.94 -3.01
N ALA A 115 17.94 -1.88 -4.33
CA ALA A 115 18.24 -3.00 -5.23
C ALA A 115 19.73 -3.37 -5.18
N HIS A 116 20.61 -2.37 -5.19
CA HIS A 116 22.05 -2.53 -5.07
C HIS A 116 22.44 -3.17 -3.74
N HIS A 117 21.94 -2.61 -2.63
CA HIS A 117 22.20 -3.10 -1.28
C HIS A 117 21.73 -4.55 -1.08
N VAL A 118 20.48 -4.87 -1.44
CA VAL A 118 19.92 -6.21 -1.23
C VAL A 118 20.57 -7.26 -2.12
N ILE A 119 20.99 -6.90 -3.34
CA ILE A 119 21.74 -7.82 -4.20
C ILE A 119 23.09 -8.16 -3.55
N ALA A 120 23.84 -7.16 -3.11
CA ALA A 120 25.14 -7.37 -2.46
C ALA A 120 25.02 -8.28 -1.23
N ILE A 121 24.03 -8.00 -0.35
CA ILE A 121 23.73 -8.85 0.82
C ILE A 121 23.38 -10.27 0.42
N CYS A 122 22.50 -10.47 -0.57
CA CYS A 122 22.05 -11.80 -0.97
C CYS A 122 23.16 -12.63 -1.62
N LEU A 123 24.10 -11.99 -2.33
CA LEU A 123 25.24 -12.67 -2.93
C LEU A 123 26.40 -12.87 -1.94
N GLY A 124 26.41 -12.13 -0.83
CA GLY A 124 27.50 -12.15 0.15
C GLY A 124 28.77 -11.47 -0.35
N VAL A 125 28.63 -10.44 -1.19
CA VAL A 125 29.75 -9.68 -1.77
C VAL A 125 29.78 -8.24 -1.27
N PRO A 126 30.93 -7.55 -1.30
CA PRO A 126 30.98 -6.13 -0.99
C PRO A 126 30.08 -5.30 -1.93
N GLU A 127 29.44 -4.27 -1.39
CA GLU A 127 28.55 -3.41 -2.18
C GLU A 127 29.22 -2.78 -3.40
N HIS A 128 30.51 -2.45 -3.33
CA HIS A 128 31.24 -1.87 -4.45
C HIS A 128 31.39 -2.81 -5.66
N ASN A 129 31.18 -4.13 -5.48
CA ASN A 129 31.19 -5.10 -6.57
C ASN A 129 29.91 -5.03 -7.41
N ILE A 130 28.83 -4.46 -6.88
CA ILE A 130 27.54 -4.41 -7.57
C ILE A 130 27.33 -3.01 -8.14
N ARG A 131 26.97 -2.94 -9.42
CA ARG A 131 26.51 -1.72 -10.07
C ARG A 131 25.10 -1.89 -10.60
N VAL A 132 24.15 -1.10 -10.09
CA VAL A 132 22.77 -1.11 -10.56
C VAL A 132 22.51 0.02 -11.54
N ILE A 133 21.87 -0.29 -12.68
CA ILE A 133 21.47 0.65 -13.71
C ILE A 133 19.97 0.51 -13.95
N THR A 134 19.22 1.61 -14.01
CA THR A 134 17.75 1.59 -14.13
C THR A 134 17.23 2.45 -15.29
N ARG A 135 16.21 1.92 -15.97
CA ARG A 135 15.21 2.61 -16.78
C ARG A 135 13.88 1.88 -16.53
N VAL A 136 12.77 2.61 -16.44
CA VAL A 136 11.47 2.04 -16.03
C VAL A 136 10.36 2.40 -17.00
N GLY A 137 9.75 1.38 -17.64
CA GLY A 137 8.60 1.49 -18.53
C GLY A 137 7.25 1.56 -17.79
N GLY A 138 7.18 2.46 -16.81
CA GLY A 138 6.08 2.59 -15.85
C GLY A 138 6.30 1.73 -14.59
N GLY A 139 6.00 2.27 -13.41
CA GLY A 139 6.17 1.58 -12.12
C GLY A 139 5.00 1.82 -11.17
N PHE A 140 4.61 3.09 -10.98
CA PHE A 140 3.43 3.50 -10.21
C PHE A 140 3.46 3.01 -8.75
N GLY A 141 4.66 2.82 -8.18
CA GLY A 141 4.90 2.25 -6.85
C GLY A 141 5.05 0.72 -6.84
N GLY A 142 4.64 0.07 -7.93
CA GLY A 142 4.76 -1.37 -8.12
C GLY A 142 6.16 -1.83 -8.50
N LYS A 143 7.12 -0.92 -8.70
CA LYS A 143 8.54 -1.25 -8.96
C LYS A 143 9.48 -0.69 -7.89
N PHE A 144 8.92 -0.24 -6.77
CA PHE A 144 9.66 0.18 -5.59
C PHE A 144 10.24 -1.05 -4.86
N LEU A 145 9.45 -1.74 -4.03
CA LEU A 145 9.91 -2.95 -3.32
C LEU A 145 9.68 -4.26 -4.08
N LYS A 146 8.82 -4.25 -5.11
CA LYS A 146 8.42 -5.50 -5.82
C LYS A 146 9.36 -5.88 -6.96
N ALA A 147 10.26 -4.97 -7.36
CA ALA A 147 11.33 -5.26 -8.31
C ALA A 147 12.48 -6.07 -7.67
N MET A 148 12.63 -6.01 -6.34
CA MET A 148 13.77 -6.62 -5.64
C MET A 148 13.85 -8.14 -5.81
N PRO A 149 12.77 -8.93 -5.63
CA PRO A 149 12.85 -10.38 -5.81
C PRO A 149 13.31 -10.79 -7.21
N VAL A 150 12.91 -10.05 -8.25
CA VAL A 150 13.31 -10.32 -9.63
C VAL A 150 14.77 -9.95 -9.87
N SER A 151 15.20 -8.81 -9.33
CA SER A 151 16.58 -8.35 -9.42
C SER A 151 17.55 -9.30 -8.71
N ILE A 152 17.20 -9.73 -7.49
CA ILE A 152 17.98 -10.68 -6.68
C ILE A 152 18.05 -12.04 -7.36
N ALA A 153 16.92 -12.59 -7.82
CA ALA A 153 16.91 -13.90 -8.50
C ALA A 153 17.75 -13.89 -9.78
N CYS A 154 17.70 -12.79 -10.54
CA CYS A 154 18.49 -12.61 -11.75
C CYS A 154 19.99 -12.54 -11.43
N ALA A 155 20.37 -11.73 -10.43
CA ALA A 155 21.75 -11.59 -9.99
C ALA A 155 22.32 -12.90 -9.41
N LEU A 156 21.55 -13.61 -8.59
CA LEU A 156 21.95 -14.89 -8.01
C LEU A 156 22.20 -15.95 -9.09
N ALA A 157 21.31 -16.05 -10.07
CA ALA A 157 21.48 -16.97 -11.19
C ALA A 157 22.74 -16.63 -12.02
N ALA A 158 22.96 -15.35 -12.31
CA ALA A 158 24.16 -14.89 -13.04
C ALA A 158 25.45 -15.18 -12.26
N TYR A 159 25.42 -14.96 -10.94
CA TYR A 159 26.54 -15.19 -10.04
C TYR A 159 26.94 -16.68 -10.01
N GLN A 160 25.95 -17.57 -9.85
CA GLN A 160 26.20 -19.02 -9.81
C GLN A 160 26.67 -19.59 -11.14
N LEU A 161 26.08 -19.13 -12.25
CA LEU A 161 26.38 -19.65 -13.58
C LEU A 161 27.61 -19.00 -14.23
N ARG A 162 28.11 -17.89 -13.66
CA ARG A 162 29.16 -17.05 -14.25
C ARG A 162 28.85 -16.66 -15.70
N ARG A 163 27.57 -16.40 -15.97
CA ARG A 163 27.05 -16.03 -17.29
C ARG A 163 26.00 -14.93 -17.17
N PRO A 164 25.84 -14.06 -18.18
CA PRO A 164 24.73 -13.13 -18.20
C PRO A 164 23.38 -13.85 -18.12
N VAL A 165 22.50 -13.38 -17.23
CA VAL A 165 21.13 -13.92 -17.07
C VAL A 165 20.13 -12.79 -17.20
N ARG A 166 19.02 -13.05 -17.90
CA ARG A 166 17.90 -12.13 -18.04
C ARG A 166 16.63 -12.78 -17.51
N ILE A 167 15.82 -12.01 -16.79
CA ILE A 167 14.46 -12.38 -16.38
C ILE A 167 13.49 -11.37 -16.95
N TYR A 168 12.48 -11.85 -17.67
CA TYR A 168 11.28 -11.09 -18.04
C TYR A 168 10.06 -11.80 -17.47
N VAL A 169 9.36 -11.16 -16.54
CA VAL A 169 8.19 -11.78 -15.90
C VAL A 169 7.00 -11.62 -16.84
N ASN A 170 6.31 -12.73 -17.15
CA ASN A 170 5.09 -12.65 -17.96
C ASN A 170 3.98 -11.90 -17.20
N ARG A 171 3.02 -11.31 -17.93
CA ARG A 171 1.97 -10.45 -17.36
C ARG A 171 1.16 -11.13 -16.25
N ASN A 172 0.80 -12.40 -16.41
CA ASN A 172 -0.04 -13.11 -15.44
C ASN A 172 0.70 -13.32 -14.13
N SER A 173 1.95 -13.79 -14.19
CA SER A 173 2.83 -13.96 -13.03
C SER A 173 3.14 -12.62 -12.36
N ASP A 174 3.34 -11.57 -13.14
CA ASP A 174 3.58 -10.21 -12.67
C ASP A 174 2.42 -9.73 -11.79
N MET A 175 1.19 -9.76 -12.31
CA MET A 175 -0.01 -9.33 -11.61
C MET A 175 -0.24 -10.09 -10.30
N ILE A 176 0.01 -11.41 -10.29
CA ILE A 176 -0.11 -12.25 -9.08
C ILE A 176 0.97 -11.86 -8.05
N MET A 177 2.22 -11.67 -8.49
CA MET A 177 3.37 -11.46 -7.62
C MET A 177 3.42 -10.04 -7.02
N THR A 178 3.13 -9.02 -7.82
CA THR A 178 3.27 -7.63 -7.40
C THR A 178 2.13 -7.18 -6.52
N GLY A 179 0.96 -7.81 -6.65
CA GLY A 179 -0.25 -7.41 -5.96
C GLY A 179 -0.77 -6.10 -6.55
N GLY A 180 -1.14 -5.15 -5.67
CA GLY A 180 -1.77 -3.91 -6.09
C GLY A 180 -2.04 -2.97 -4.93
N ARG A 181 -2.90 -1.98 -5.16
CA ARG A 181 -3.45 -1.10 -4.11
C ARG A 181 -4.21 -1.92 -3.06
N HIS A 182 -4.14 -1.48 -1.81
CA HIS A 182 -4.85 -2.10 -0.70
C HIS A 182 -6.36 -1.93 -0.83
N PRO A 183 -7.14 -3.03 -0.90
CA PRO A 183 -8.58 -2.94 -0.70
C PRO A 183 -8.89 -2.67 0.77
N MET A 184 -10.01 -2.00 1.02
CA MET A 184 -10.41 -1.63 2.38
C MET A 184 -11.92 -1.69 2.59
N LYS A 185 -12.30 -1.94 3.84
CA LYS A 185 -13.65 -1.75 4.36
C LYS A 185 -13.62 -0.57 5.32
N VAL A 186 -14.51 0.38 5.11
CA VAL A 186 -14.63 1.59 5.93
C VAL A 186 -16.03 1.64 6.50
N THR A 187 -16.13 1.77 7.82
CA THR A 187 -17.38 2.08 8.53
C THR A 187 -17.24 3.47 9.12
N TYR A 188 -18.25 4.32 8.98
CA TYR A 188 -18.20 5.68 9.50
C TYR A 188 -19.50 6.12 10.15
N SER A 189 -19.36 7.07 11.08
CA SER A 189 -20.48 7.81 11.66
C SER A 189 -20.16 9.29 11.62
N VAL A 190 -21.07 10.11 11.08
CA VAL A 190 -20.87 11.55 10.91
C VAL A 190 -22.05 12.33 11.48
N GLY A 191 -21.74 13.39 12.22
CA GLY A 191 -22.67 14.37 12.75
C GLY A 191 -22.52 15.71 12.03
N PHE A 192 -23.63 16.34 11.68
CA PHE A 192 -23.64 17.60 10.95
C PHE A 192 -24.89 18.44 11.27
N LYS A 193 -24.76 19.74 11.06
CA LYS A 193 -25.84 20.72 11.26
C LYS A 193 -26.65 20.93 9.98
N SER A 194 -27.85 21.45 10.14
CA SER A 194 -28.70 21.92 9.02
C SER A 194 -28.02 23.04 8.21
N SER A 195 -27.05 23.73 8.81
CA SER A 195 -26.19 24.73 8.14
C SER A 195 -25.14 24.11 7.19
N ARG A 196 -25.06 22.78 7.10
CA ARG A 196 -24.05 21.98 6.38
C ARG A 196 -22.71 21.82 7.10
N LYS A 197 -22.51 22.48 8.24
CA LYS A 197 -21.28 22.34 9.02
C LYS A 197 -21.22 20.96 9.68
N ILE A 198 -20.15 20.22 9.43
CA ILE A 198 -19.87 18.95 10.07
C ILE A 198 -19.32 19.22 11.47
N THR A 199 -19.78 18.46 12.45
CA THR A 199 -19.40 18.61 13.86
C THR A 199 -18.59 17.44 14.38
N ALA A 200 -18.75 16.25 13.80
CA ALA A 200 -17.96 15.08 14.17
C ALA A 200 -17.90 14.04 13.05
N LEU A 201 -16.78 13.32 12.97
CA LEU A 201 -16.58 12.13 12.17
C LEU A 201 -15.85 11.06 13.00
N HIS A 202 -16.42 9.85 13.03
CA HIS A 202 -15.73 8.66 13.50
C HIS A 202 -15.56 7.67 12.34
N LEU A 203 -14.35 7.12 12.20
CA LEU A 203 -13.98 6.17 11.15
C LEU A 203 -13.44 4.87 11.75
N TYR A 204 -13.90 3.74 11.23
CA TYR A 204 -13.26 2.44 11.42
C TYR A 204 -12.81 1.91 10.07
N ILE A 205 -11.49 1.81 9.87
CA ILE A 205 -10.87 1.49 8.58
C ILE A 205 -10.10 0.18 8.71
N LEU A 206 -10.54 -0.82 7.95
CA LEU A 206 -9.86 -2.10 7.82
C LEU A 206 -9.16 -2.15 6.46
N ILE A 207 -7.83 -2.25 6.47
CA ILE A 207 -6.99 -2.25 5.27
C ILE A 207 -6.42 -3.65 5.08
N ASN A 208 -6.67 -4.30 3.94
CA ASN A 208 -6.06 -5.59 3.64
C ASN A 208 -4.60 -5.41 3.17
N ALA A 209 -3.64 -5.79 4.01
CA ALA A 209 -2.21 -5.67 3.73
C ALA A 209 -1.62 -6.89 2.98
N GLY A 210 -2.35 -8.01 2.94
CA GLY A 210 -1.83 -9.29 2.45
C GLY A 210 -0.93 -9.99 3.48
N ILE A 211 -0.06 -10.87 2.98
CA ILE A 211 0.70 -11.80 3.84
C ILE A 211 1.87 -11.17 4.61
N THR A 212 2.36 -10.01 4.17
CA THR A 212 3.50 -9.29 4.79
C THR A 212 3.25 -7.79 4.75
N GLU A 213 3.78 -7.06 5.74
CA GLU A 213 3.53 -5.62 5.95
C GLU A 213 3.98 -4.75 4.77
N ALA A 214 5.25 -4.88 4.38
CA ALA A 214 5.97 -3.90 3.55
C ALA A 214 5.61 -2.45 3.88
N MET A 215 5.09 -1.69 2.92
CA MET A 215 4.77 -0.28 3.09
C MET A 215 3.35 -0.04 3.61
N SER A 216 2.60 -1.07 3.97
CA SER A 216 1.25 -0.90 4.53
C SER A 216 1.19 -0.01 5.78
N PRO A 217 2.18 -0.05 6.71
CA PRO A 217 2.21 0.82 7.90
C PRO A 217 2.20 2.33 7.64
N ILE A 218 2.53 2.81 6.44
CA ILE A 218 2.49 4.24 6.13
C ILE A 218 1.07 4.73 5.80
N LEU A 219 0.17 3.83 5.40
CA LEU A 219 -1.15 4.18 4.87
C LEU A 219 -2.06 4.87 5.88
N PRO A 220 -2.15 4.45 7.16
CA PRO A 220 -3.02 5.12 8.13
C PRO A 220 -2.74 6.62 8.23
N LEU A 221 -1.46 7.02 8.30
CA LEU A 221 -1.07 8.41 8.36
C LEU A 221 -1.48 9.17 7.08
N ALA A 222 -1.18 8.62 5.90
CA ALA A 222 -1.51 9.26 4.63
C ALA A 222 -3.03 9.40 4.42
N ILE A 223 -3.80 8.35 4.73
CA ILE A 223 -5.27 8.36 4.64
C ILE A 223 -5.85 9.46 5.53
N ILE A 224 -5.43 9.52 6.80
CA ILE A 224 -5.97 10.51 7.74
C ILE A 224 -5.52 11.93 7.38
N ASN A 225 -4.29 12.13 6.92
CA ASN A 225 -3.83 13.45 6.47
C ASN A 225 -4.64 13.93 5.26
N SER A 226 -4.89 13.06 4.28
CA SER A 226 -5.70 13.42 3.12
C SER A 226 -7.18 13.61 3.46
N LEU A 227 -7.70 12.91 4.46
CA LEU A 227 -9.05 13.11 4.96
C LEU A 227 -9.19 14.51 5.59
N LYS A 228 -8.17 14.99 6.30
CA LYS A 228 -8.07 16.34 6.90
C LYS A 228 -7.89 17.48 5.88
N ASN A 229 -8.26 17.26 4.62
CA ASN A 229 -8.48 18.37 3.69
C ASN A 229 -9.77 19.13 4.02
N TYR A 230 -10.67 18.52 4.80
CA TYR A 230 -11.84 19.15 5.38
C TYR A 230 -11.73 19.23 6.91
N ASP A 231 -12.35 20.27 7.47
CA ASP A 231 -12.60 20.45 8.89
C ASP A 231 -13.82 19.62 9.31
N TRP A 232 -13.54 18.47 9.93
CA TRP A 232 -14.54 17.51 10.42
C TRP A 232 -15.06 17.83 11.83
N GLY A 233 -14.63 18.94 12.45
CA GLY A 233 -14.85 19.17 13.87
C GLY A 233 -14.14 18.12 14.73
N ALA A 234 -14.89 17.30 15.45
CA ALA A 234 -14.31 16.19 16.22
C ALA A 234 -13.98 14.99 15.31
N LEU A 235 -12.72 14.57 15.23
CA LEU A 235 -12.26 13.51 14.32
C LEU A 235 -11.60 12.33 15.07
N SER A 236 -12.35 11.23 15.17
CA SER A 236 -11.89 9.98 15.78
C SER A 236 -11.73 8.88 14.74
N PHE A 237 -10.75 7.99 14.91
CA PHE A 237 -10.56 6.87 13.99
C PHE A 237 -9.90 5.64 14.62
N ASP A 238 -10.26 4.43 14.18
CA ASP A 238 -9.51 3.19 14.41
C ASP A 238 -9.13 2.60 13.05
N VAL A 239 -7.83 2.50 12.77
CA VAL A 239 -7.30 1.98 11.51
C VAL A 239 -6.51 0.70 11.79
N ARG A 240 -6.91 -0.41 11.17
CA ARG A 240 -6.25 -1.71 11.32
C ARG A 240 -5.73 -2.25 10.00
N LEU A 241 -4.53 -2.82 10.05
CA LEU A 241 -3.92 -3.53 8.93
C LEU A 241 -4.21 -5.02 9.06
N CYS A 242 -5.16 -5.52 8.28
CA CYS A 242 -5.53 -6.93 8.24
C CYS A 242 -4.43 -7.75 7.55
N LYS A 243 -3.91 -8.76 8.25
CA LYS A 243 -2.98 -9.76 7.71
C LYS A 243 -3.78 -10.91 7.12
N THR A 244 -3.64 -11.12 5.81
CA THR A 244 -4.35 -12.16 5.05
C THR A 244 -3.36 -13.04 4.27
N ASN A 245 -3.78 -14.21 3.82
CA ASN A 245 -2.99 -15.11 2.97
C ASN A 245 -3.00 -14.71 1.48
N LEU A 246 -3.40 -13.48 1.16
CA LEU A 246 -3.30 -12.91 -0.19
C LEU A 246 -1.91 -12.35 -0.46
N SER A 247 -1.60 -12.15 -1.75
CA SER A 247 -0.38 -11.46 -2.17
C SER A 247 -0.22 -10.14 -1.44
N ARG A 248 0.97 -9.95 -0.83
CA ARG A 248 1.36 -8.72 -0.16
C ARG A 248 1.02 -7.50 -1.04
N LYS A 249 0.43 -6.47 -0.43
CA LYS A 249 0.18 -5.17 -1.08
C LYS A 249 1.39 -4.23 -0.89
N THR A 250 1.40 -3.12 -1.63
CA THR A 250 2.47 -2.11 -1.52
C THR A 250 1.93 -0.74 -1.96
N THR A 251 2.76 0.29 -1.81
CA THR A 251 2.46 1.64 -2.32
C THR A 251 2.06 1.61 -3.79
N MET A 252 0.98 2.31 -4.09
CA MET A 252 0.58 2.68 -5.44
C MET A 252 0.46 4.20 -5.52
N ARG A 253 0.54 4.77 -6.73
CA ARG A 253 0.41 6.21 -6.99
C ARG A 253 -0.64 6.86 -6.07
N SER A 254 -0.23 7.90 -5.35
CA SER A 254 -0.97 8.50 -4.23
C SER A 254 -1.26 7.49 -3.11
N PRO A 255 -0.21 7.02 -2.38
CA PRO A 255 -0.32 5.92 -1.45
C PRO A 255 -1.07 6.33 -0.18
N GLY A 256 -2.35 5.97 -0.10
CA GLY A 256 -3.21 6.34 1.02
C GLY A 256 -3.96 7.64 0.78
N ASP A 257 -3.34 8.63 0.13
CA ASP A 257 -4.00 9.92 -0.17
C ASP A 257 -5.24 9.74 -1.05
N LEU A 258 -5.15 8.94 -2.14
CA LEU A 258 -6.31 8.67 -2.99
C LEU A 258 -7.47 8.09 -2.19
N GLN A 259 -7.17 7.15 -1.30
CA GLN A 259 -8.19 6.49 -0.49
C GLN A 259 -8.77 7.45 0.55
N GLY A 260 -7.94 8.27 1.19
CA GLY A 260 -8.38 9.32 2.12
C GLY A 260 -9.29 10.35 1.45
N SER A 261 -8.89 10.88 0.29
CA SER A 261 -9.72 11.80 -0.51
C SER A 261 -11.04 11.16 -0.93
N TYR A 262 -11.02 9.92 -1.42
CA TYR A 262 -12.25 9.23 -1.84
C TYR A 262 -13.22 9.05 -0.66
N ILE A 263 -12.71 8.62 0.51
CA ILE A 263 -13.53 8.47 1.73
C ILE A 263 -14.12 9.82 2.12
N ALA A 264 -13.32 10.89 2.14
CA ALA A 264 -13.78 12.23 2.45
C ALA A 264 -14.92 12.69 1.53
N GLU A 265 -14.72 12.60 0.21
CA GLU A 265 -15.72 13.03 -0.77
C GLU A 265 -17.00 12.19 -0.70
N ALA A 266 -16.88 10.87 -0.53
CA ALA A 266 -18.04 10.01 -0.40
C ALA A 266 -18.89 10.35 0.84
N ILE A 267 -18.26 10.74 1.95
CA ILE A 267 -18.96 11.20 3.15
C ILE A 267 -19.63 12.57 2.89
N ILE A 268 -18.92 13.51 2.28
CA ILE A 268 -19.45 14.84 1.93
C ILE A 268 -20.68 14.72 1.01
N GLU A 269 -20.61 13.88 -0.01
CA GLU A 269 -21.74 13.62 -0.92
C GLU A 269 -22.92 12.99 -0.18
N HIS A 270 -22.69 12.05 0.74
CA HIS A 270 -23.77 11.45 1.53
C HIS A 270 -24.45 12.48 2.44
N VAL A 271 -23.68 13.34 3.10
CA VAL A 271 -24.20 14.47 3.89
C VAL A 271 -25.03 15.42 3.03
N SER A 272 -24.50 15.78 1.85
CA SER A 272 -25.17 16.68 0.90
C SER A 272 -26.52 16.12 0.43
N SER A 273 -26.55 14.83 0.12
CA SER A 273 -27.76 14.11 -0.29
C SER A 273 -28.83 14.15 0.80
N LEU A 274 -28.45 13.87 2.06
CA LEU A 274 -29.39 13.89 3.19
C LEU A 274 -29.96 15.28 3.44
N LEU A 275 -29.15 16.33 3.32
CA LEU A 275 -29.60 17.72 3.47
C LEU A 275 -30.36 18.26 2.24
N SER A 276 -30.38 17.51 1.13
CA SER A 276 -30.87 18.00 -0.18
C SER A 276 -30.25 19.35 -0.56
N LYS A 277 -28.92 19.44 -0.43
CA LYS A 277 -28.12 20.62 -0.79
C LYS A 277 -27.14 20.29 -1.92
N GLU A 278 -26.66 21.34 -2.57
CA GLU A 278 -25.53 21.25 -3.50
C GLU A 278 -24.26 20.84 -2.77
N VAL A 279 -23.53 19.88 -3.34
CA VAL A 279 -22.33 19.29 -2.72
C VAL A 279 -21.22 20.32 -2.49
N ASP A 280 -21.01 21.23 -3.45
CA ASP A 280 -20.01 22.29 -3.33
C ASP A 280 -20.33 23.24 -2.17
N SER A 281 -21.61 23.40 -1.84
CA SER A 281 -22.03 24.21 -0.71
C SER A 281 -21.70 23.56 0.64
N VAL A 282 -21.66 22.21 0.69
CA VAL A 282 -21.19 21.45 1.86
C VAL A 282 -19.67 21.48 1.93
N ARG A 283 -18.97 21.31 0.80
CA ARG A 283 -17.50 21.43 0.72
C ARG A 283 -17.04 22.78 1.25
N ASN A 284 -17.60 23.88 0.73
CA ASN A 284 -17.22 25.24 1.10
C ASN A 284 -17.47 25.58 2.57
N GLU A 285 -18.44 24.95 3.22
CA GLU A 285 -18.71 25.11 4.65
C GLU A 285 -17.68 24.37 5.53
N ASN A 286 -17.02 23.36 4.97
CA ASN A 286 -16.14 22.45 5.70
C ASN A 286 -14.69 22.50 5.21
N VAL A 287 -14.30 23.42 4.32
CA VAL A 287 -12.88 23.72 4.11
C VAL A 287 -12.33 24.41 5.35
N HIS A 288 -11.03 24.23 5.62
CA HIS A 288 -10.42 24.82 6.79
C HIS A 288 -10.40 26.35 6.74
N THR A 289 -10.68 26.98 7.88
CA THR A 289 -10.36 28.40 8.12
C THR A 289 -8.95 28.51 8.73
N LEU A 290 -8.41 29.73 8.80
CA LEU A 290 -7.15 29.96 9.49
C LEU A 290 -7.23 29.55 10.97
N GLU A 291 -8.39 29.74 11.63
CA GLU A 291 -8.57 29.31 13.01
C GLU A 291 -8.61 27.78 13.14
N SER A 292 -9.32 27.05 12.27
CA SER A 292 -9.39 25.59 12.38
C SER A 292 -8.03 24.92 12.10
N LEU A 293 -7.24 25.47 11.18
CA LEU A 293 -5.84 25.03 10.99
C LEU A 293 -4.99 25.23 12.25
N SER A 294 -5.21 26.32 12.99
CA SER A 294 -4.44 26.63 14.19
C SER A 294 -4.67 25.68 15.36
N LEU A 295 -5.85 25.05 15.39
CA LEU A 295 -6.28 24.10 16.42
C LEU A 295 -5.78 22.67 16.11
N ASP A 296 -5.81 22.28 14.83
CA ASP A 296 -5.40 20.94 14.38
C ASP A 296 -3.90 20.80 14.16
N TYR A 297 -3.24 21.87 13.74
CA TYR A 297 -1.82 21.89 13.45
C TYR A 297 -1.12 22.82 14.43
N SER A 298 -0.23 22.26 15.25
CA SER A 298 0.73 23.00 16.10
C SER A 298 1.75 23.82 15.27
N ILE A 299 1.38 24.26 14.07
CA ILE A 299 2.21 24.87 13.02
C ILE A 299 2.21 26.40 13.12
N ILE A 300 1.24 27.03 13.80
CA ILE A 300 1.19 28.51 13.91
C ILE A 300 2.05 29.05 15.06
N THR A 301 3.29 28.56 15.18
CA THR A 301 4.35 29.26 15.93
C THR A 301 5.42 29.87 15.02
N LEU A 302 5.44 29.53 13.72
CA LEU A 302 6.49 29.98 12.79
C LEU A 302 6.13 31.24 11.98
N TRP A 303 4.85 31.63 11.91
CA TRP A 303 4.39 32.77 11.11
C TRP A 303 3.95 34.00 11.93
N LYS A 304 4.26 34.02 13.24
CA LYS A 304 4.01 35.17 14.14
C LYS A 304 5.30 35.95 14.48
N LYS A 305 6.25 36.04 13.55
CA LYS A 305 7.37 36.99 13.62
C LYS A 305 7.38 37.88 12.40
#